data_AF-E1IFQ9-F1
#
_entry.id   AF-E1IFQ9-F1
#
_cell.length_a   1.000
_cell.length_b   1.000
_cell.length_c   1.000
_cell.angle_alpha   90.00
_cell.angle_beta   90.00
_cell.angle_gamma   90.00
#
_symmetry.space_group_name_H-M   'P 1'
#
loop_
_entity.id
_entity.type
_entity.pdbx_description
1 polymer ?
#
loop_
_entity_poly.entity_id
_entity_poly.type
_entity_poly.pdbx_seq_one_letter_code
_entity_poly.pdbx_strand_id
1 'polypeptide(L)' 'MNDGLAFLEGATPEEIAERSAGNLLPVPWIEPADVVEAVLFLASDRARYITGTQLVIDAGLLTR' A
#
# COMPACT_ATOMS: atom_id res chain seq x y z
N MET A 1 -5.53 1.38 11.21
CA MET A 1 -6.34 1.17 10.00
C MET A 1 -6.62 -0.31 9.74
N ASN A 2 -5.75 -1.26 10.16
CA ASN A 2 -6.03 -2.71 10.10
C ASN A 2 -6.62 -3.30 11.39
N ASP A 3 -6.93 -2.44 12.35
CA ASP A 3 -7.69 -2.73 13.57
C ASP A 3 -9.08 -3.28 13.27
N GLY A 4 -9.70 -2.86 12.16
CA GLY A 4 -11.01 -3.37 11.73
C GLY A 4 -10.97 -4.85 11.31
N LEU A 5 -9.99 -5.25 10.49
CA LEU A 5 -9.84 -6.64 10.04
C LEU A 5 -9.41 -7.56 11.21
N ALA A 6 -8.47 -7.08 12.02
CA ALA A 6 -8.05 -7.74 13.25
C ALA A 6 -9.24 -8.02 14.19
N PHE A 7 -10.12 -7.02 14.38
CA PHE A 7 -11.35 -7.18 15.16
C PHE A 7 -12.30 -8.24 14.59
N LEU A 8 -12.50 -8.26 13.27
CA LEU A 8 -13.38 -9.23 12.61
C LEU A 8 -12.86 -10.67 12.72
N GLU A 9 -11.53 -10.86 12.70
CA GLU A 9 -10.90 -12.16 12.74
C GLU A 9 -10.52 -12.63 14.16
N GLY A 10 -10.78 -11.81 15.19
CA GLY A 10 -10.39 -12.12 16.56
C GLY A 10 -8.87 -12.24 16.73
N ALA A 11 -8.11 -11.46 15.97
CA ALA A 11 -6.66 -11.43 15.94
C ALA A 11 -6.13 -10.04 16.31
N THR A 12 -4.82 -9.94 16.53
CA THR A 12 -4.12 -8.67 16.63
C THR A 12 -3.76 -8.13 15.23
N PRO A 13 -3.63 -6.81 15.05
CA PRO A 13 -3.12 -6.24 13.81
C PRO A 13 -1.77 -6.84 13.38
N GLU A 14 -0.89 -7.13 14.33
CA GLU A 14 0.41 -7.77 14.11
C GLU A 14 0.26 -9.18 13.54
N GLU A 15 -0.63 -10.02 14.08
CA GLU A 15 -0.90 -11.37 13.56
C GLU A 15 -1.49 -11.34 12.14
N ILE A 16 -2.34 -10.35 11.84
CA ILE A 16 -2.83 -10.14 10.46
C ILE A 16 -1.68 -9.69 9.54
N ALA A 17 -0.76 -8.88 10.04
CA ALA A 17 0.40 -8.36 9.31
C ALA A 17 1.33 -9.50 8.89
N GLU A 18 1.65 -10.38 9.83
CA GLU A 18 2.50 -11.55 9.61
C GLU A 18 1.90 -12.50 8.56
N ARG A 19 0.57 -12.59 8.47
CA ARG A 19 -0.14 -13.36 7.43
C ARG A 19 -0.12 -12.68 6.06
N SER A 20 0.06 -11.36 6.01
CA SER A 20 0.09 -10.54 4.79
C SER A 20 1.43 -10.65 4.03
N ALA A 21 2.23 -11.69 4.27
CA ALA A 21 3.58 -11.92 3.74
C ALA A 21 3.69 -12.04 2.19
N GLY A 22 2.61 -11.77 1.45
CA GLY A 22 2.54 -11.81 -0.01
C GLY A 22 3.29 -10.68 -0.72
N ASN A 23 3.65 -9.59 -0.04
CA ASN A 23 4.34 -8.44 -0.64
C ASN A 23 5.83 -8.71 -0.93
N LEU A 24 6.32 -8.22 -2.07
CA LEU A 24 7.75 -8.29 -2.41
C LEU A 24 8.61 -7.53 -1.39
N LEU A 25 8.15 -6.36 -0.95
CA LEU A 25 8.81 -5.56 0.08
C LEU A 25 8.44 -6.08 1.48
N PRO A 26 9.36 -5.98 2.47
CA PRO A 26 9.15 -6.49 3.82
C PRO A 26 8.29 -5.54 4.67
N VAL A 27 7.13 -5.15 4.13
CA VAL A 27 6.12 -4.35 4.82
C VAL A 27 4.77 -5.08 4.74
N PRO A 28 4.05 -5.20 5.86
CA PRO A 28 2.78 -5.95 5.88
C PRO A 28 1.69 -5.24 5.08
N TRP A 29 1.75 -3.91 5.05
CA TRP A 29 0.83 -3.02 4.35
C TRP A 29 1.55 -1.72 4.01
N ILE A 30 1.02 -1.01 3.03
CA ILE A 30 1.30 0.40 2.83
C ILE A 30 0.45 1.23 3.78
N GLU A 31 0.94 2.41 4.10
CA GLU A 31 0.21 3.40 4.89
C GLU A 31 -0.50 4.42 3.99
N PRO A 32 -1.54 5.11 4.47
CA PRO A 32 -2.18 6.19 3.70
C PRO A 32 -1.19 7.25 3.23
N ALA A 33 -0.15 7.52 4.01
CA ALA A 33 0.92 8.45 3.66
C ALA A 33 1.65 8.05 2.37
N ASP A 34 1.88 6.76 2.13
CA ASP A 34 2.57 6.27 0.93
C ASP A 34 1.76 6.58 -0.35
N VAL A 35 0.42 6.47 -0.26
CA VAL A 35 -0.49 6.84 -1.34
C VAL A 35 -0.51 8.35 -1.56
N VAL A 36 -0.54 9.12 -0.47
CA VAL A 36 -0.54 10.59 -0.54
C VAL A 36 0.72 11.12 -1.22
N GLU A 37 1.90 10.58 -0.91
CA GLU A 37 3.15 10.99 -1.57
C GLU A 37 3.13 10.74 -3.09
N ALA A 38 2.56 9.61 -3.53
CA ALA A 38 2.39 9.33 -4.95
C ALA A 38 1.39 10.28 -5.62
N VAL A 39 0.30 10.63 -4.93
CA VAL A 39 -0.67 11.64 -5.40
C VAL A 39 0.01 13.01 -5.52
N LEU A 40 0.80 13.42 -4.53
CA LEU A 40 1.55 14.68 -4.57
C LEU A 40 2.55 14.70 -5.73
N PHE A 41 3.21 13.58 -6.04
CA PHE A 41 4.04 13.46 -7.23
C PHE A 41 3.23 13.66 -8.51
N LEU A 42 2.12 12.93 -8.69
CA LEU A 42 1.27 13.01 -9.88
C LEU A 42 0.63 14.40 -10.06
N ALA A 43 0.32 15.10 -8.96
CA ALA A 43 -0.23 16.45 -8.98
C ALA A 43 0.83 17.54 -9.24
N SER A 44 2.12 17.19 -9.23
CA SER A 44 3.23 18.15 -9.40
C SER A 44 3.68 18.29 -10.86
N ASP A 45 4.42 19.37 -11.16
CA ASP A 45 5.04 19.59 -12.47
C ASP A 45 6.00 18.47 -12.90
N ARG A 46 6.48 17.67 -11.95
CA ARG A 46 7.36 16.52 -12.22
C ARG A 46 6.66 15.42 -13.02
N ALA A 47 5.33 15.35 -12.98
CA ALA A 47 4.54 14.39 -13.70
C ALA A 47 3.92 14.95 -15.00
N ARG A 48 4.37 16.12 -15.50
CA ARG A 48 3.73 16.87 -16.60
C ARG A 48 3.52 16.13 -17.94
N TYR A 49 4.17 14.99 -18.12
CA TYR A 49 4.03 14.15 -19.32
C TYR A 49 3.56 12.73 -19.02
N ILE A 50 3.11 12.48 -17.78
CA ILE A 50 2.53 11.21 -17.35
C ILE A 50 1.02 11.35 -17.44
N THR A 51 0.40 10.61 -18.37
CA THR A 51 -1.05 10.61 -18.57
C THR A 51 -1.53 9.23 -19.01
N GLY A 52 -2.76 8.86 -18.64
CA GLY A 52 -3.38 7.59 -19.03
C GLY A 52 -2.70 6.33 -18.49
N THR A 53 -1.82 6.46 -17.49
CA THR A 53 -1.11 5.33 -16.88
C THR A 53 -1.61 5.04 -15.46
N GLN A 54 -1.47 3.79 -15.04
CA GLN A 54 -1.68 3.38 -13.65
C GLN A 54 -0.34 3.35 -12.92
N LEU A 55 -0.26 4.02 -11.77
CA LEU A 55 0.87 3.93 -10.86
C LEU A 55 0.49 2.97 -9.72
N VAL A 56 1.08 1.77 -9.73
CA VAL A 56 0.80 0.73 -8.73
C VAL A 56 1.61 1.00 -7.46
N ILE A 57 0.93 1.05 -6.32
CA ILE A 57 1.49 1.27 -4.99
C ILE A 57 0.97 0.13 -4.12
N ASP A 58 1.65 -1.01 -4.11
CA ASP A 58 1.12 -2.26 -3.53
C ASP A 58 2.20 -3.07 -2.78
N ALA A 59 3.34 -2.44 -2.47
CA ALA A 59 4.51 -3.13 -1.91
C ALA A 59 4.99 -4.37 -2.71
N GLY A 60 4.66 -4.42 -4.01
CA GLY A 60 5.01 -5.50 -4.93
C GLY A 60 4.11 -6.74 -4.83
N LEU A 61 2.90 -6.61 -4.29
CA LEU A 61 1.90 -7.68 -4.22
C LEU A 61 1.61 -8.31 -5.60
N LEU A 62 1.48 -7.51 -6.65
CA LEU A 62 1.17 -7.98 -8.01
C LEU A 62 2.39 -8.46 -8.81
N THR A 63 3.59 -8.40 -8.25
CA THR A 63 4.86 -8.71 -8.94
C THR A 63 5.46 -10.05 -8.51
N ARG A 64 4.78 -10.80 -7.64
CA ARG A 64 5.18 -12.16 -7.24
C ARG A 64 4.53 -13.24 -8.08
#